data_AF-A0A1G7S2Z0-F1
#
_entry.id   AF-A0A1G7S2Z0-F1
#
_cell.length_a   1.000
_cell.length_b   1.000
_cell.length_c   1.000
_cell.angle_alpha   90.00
_cell.angle_beta   90.00
_cell.angle_gamma   90.00
#
_symmetry.space_group_name_H-M   'P 1'
#
loop_
_entity.id
_entity.type
_entity.pdbx_description
1 polymer ?
#
loop_
_entity_poly.entity_id
_entity_poly.type
_entity_poly.pdbx_seq_one_letter_code
_entity_poly.pdbx_strand_id
1 'polypeptide(L)'
;MERRMYRLVEEARLMDSEYHLWSPGDCIVVAVSGGPDSVALLHILNEISKDKELGLRLVCAHVNHGLRGEQSDEEAEFVRNLAGKLGIPFELGFFDIPSYMKDSGKGLQLAARDKRYEFLHDVATRYSAASIALAHHANDQAETVMMRILRGSGPSGLAGMRVKRRDKKVELIRPLLRIYKDELILACDTLGIPYVIDSSNLLPKYARNAVRLDVLPFLGQYNEQLTDSLNRLAEVIGVEDDYIQREAEAAYAKLVFKQDGLEAFRINSFINLHAALQRRMIKLILNYLPLSTDEGDFVKIEAIRKGAIQNSPTTWSIDLGGGLRCLREYDTIRFALAESQIPHYTYVVEHFPAEVFIKDTGRTLRFTREEADPGLLKSEGRGNDEAVFDTDGLHYPLTVRSRLPGDIMKVMGLNGSKKVKDIFIDEKIPPSMRSEIPIVTDANGQILWIPGVRRSAIATVSPHTSSVVVMALQKGRE
;
A
#
# COMPACT_ATOMS: atom_id res chain seq x y z
N MET A 1 -6.41 -25.54 44.50
CA MET A 1 -7.40 -25.55 43.41
C MET A 1 -7.59 -24.12 42.86
N GLU A 2 -7.93 -23.13 43.70
CA GLU A 2 -8.07 -21.70 43.30
C GLU A 2 -6.79 -21.03 42.77
N ARG A 3 -5.59 -21.46 43.21
CA ARG A 3 -4.31 -20.87 42.77
C ARG A 3 -4.05 -20.88 41.26
N ARG A 4 -4.65 -21.81 40.50
CA ARG A 4 -4.39 -21.92 39.04
C ARG A 4 -5.19 -20.91 38.23
N MET A 5 -6.49 -20.75 38.50
CA MET A 5 -7.28 -19.68 37.86
C MET A 5 -6.70 -18.31 38.20
N TYR A 6 -6.32 -18.11 39.47
CA TYR A 6 -5.64 -16.90 39.90
C TYR A 6 -4.41 -16.61 39.03
N ARG A 7 -3.54 -17.60 38.77
CA ARG A 7 -2.37 -17.43 37.91
C ARG A 7 -2.75 -17.00 36.47
N LEU A 8 -3.74 -17.65 35.85
CA LEU A 8 -4.18 -17.29 34.50
C LEU A 8 -4.79 -15.88 34.44
N VAL A 9 -5.51 -15.49 35.49
CA VAL A 9 -6.04 -14.13 35.66
C VAL A 9 -4.91 -13.12 35.77
N GLU A 10 -3.90 -13.39 36.58
CA GLU A 10 -2.73 -12.52 36.71
C GLU A 10 -1.94 -12.41 35.40
N GLU A 11 -1.77 -13.50 34.66
CA GLU A 11 -1.13 -13.46 33.33
C GLU A 11 -1.93 -12.60 32.34
N ALA A 12 -3.27 -12.67 32.37
CA ALA A 12 -4.11 -11.78 31.57
C ALA A 12 -4.05 -10.31 32.03
N ARG A 13 -3.91 -10.04 33.33
CA ARG A 13 -3.69 -8.67 33.87
C ARG A 13 -2.33 -8.11 33.48
N LEU A 14 -1.29 -8.95 33.46
CA LEU A 14 0.03 -8.55 32.95
C LEU A 14 -0.05 -8.18 31.46
N MET A 15 -0.75 -8.98 30.66
CA MET A 15 -1.02 -8.65 29.25
C MET A 15 -1.75 -7.32 29.09
N ASP A 16 -2.71 -7.03 29.96
CA ASP A 16 -3.38 -5.72 30.00
C ASP A 16 -2.43 -4.58 30.36
N SER A 17 -1.58 -4.74 31.37
CA SER A 17 -0.62 -3.71 31.79
C SER A 17 0.37 -3.32 30.68
N GLU A 18 0.75 -4.29 29.83
CA GLU A 18 1.69 -4.06 28.73
C GLU A 18 1.00 -3.49 27.48
N TYR A 19 -0.17 -4.02 27.12
CA TYR A 19 -0.83 -3.72 25.84
C TYR A 19 -2.09 -2.84 25.97
N HIS A 20 -2.45 -2.45 27.19
CA HIS A 20 -3.63 -1.65 27.52
C HIS A 20 -4.88 -2.25 26.87
N LEU A 21 -5.21 -3.49 27.20
CA LEU A 21 -6.25 -4.27 26.55
C LEU A 21 -7.65 -3.70 26.80
N TRP A 22 -7.88 -3.10 27.95
CA TRP A 22 -9.12 -2.45 28.33
C TRP A 22 -8.87 -1.22 29.22
N SER A 23 -9.88 -0.35 29.33
CA SER A 23 -9.92 0.81 30.22
C SER A 23 -11.07 0.67 31.23
N PRO A 24 -11.02 1.40 32.37
CA PRO A 24 -12.11 1.38 33.32
C PRO A 24 -13.46 1.78 32.69
N GLY A 25 -14.50 0.98 32.96
CA GLY A 25 -15.86 1.17 32.42
C GLY A 25 -16.10 0.58 31.02
N ASP A 26 -15.07 0.03 30.39
CA ASP A 26 -15.18 -0.56 29.05
C ASP A 26 -16.17 -1.73 29.03
N CYS A 27 -16.81 -1.90 27.88
CA CYS A 27 -17.53 -3.11 27.56
C CYS A 27 -16.72 -3.99 26.60
N ILE A 28 -16.62 -5.28 26.92
CA ILE A 28 -15.87 -6.28 26.17
C ILE A 28 -16.84 -7.37 25.68
N VAL A 29 -16.90 -7.57 24.36
CA VAL A 29 -17.60 -8.72 23.78
C VAL A 29 -16.65 -9.92 23.79
N VAL A 30 -17.03 -10.99 24.48
CA VAL A 30 -16.24 -12.22 24.56
C VAL A 30 -16.78 -13.21 23.54
N ALA A 31 -15.96 -13.58 22.54
CA ALA A 31 -16.35 -14.57 21.55
C ALA A 31 -16.18 -15.99 22.12
N VAL A 32 -17.29 -16.68 22.36
CA VAL A 32 -17.31 -17.99 23.02
C VAL A 32 -17.83 -19.06 22.06
N SER A 33 -16.99 -20.04 21.72
CA SER A 33 -17.38 -21.16 20.85
C SER A 33 -17.91 -22.37 21.62
N GLY A 34 -17.75 -22.40 22.95
CA GLY A 34 -18.08 -23.56 23.79
C GLY A 34 -16.91 -24.51 24.03
N GLY A 35 -15.80 -24.34 23.29
CA GLY A 35 -14.56 -25.07 23.52
C GLY A 35 -13.78 -24.59 24.75
N PRO A 36 -12.83 -25.41 25.25
CA PRO A 36 -12.11 -25.15 26.51
C PRO A 36 -11.41 -23.79 26.52
N ASP A 37 -10.79 -23.42 25.40
CA ASP A 37 -10.04 -22.17 25.25
C ASP A 37 -10.96 -20.94 25.47
N SER A 38 -12.14 -20.96 24.86
CA SER A 38 -13.12 -19.87 24.91
C SER A 38 -13.90 -19.80 26.21
N VAL A 39 -14.13 -20.96 26.83
CA VAL A 39 -14.74 -21.06 28.16
C VAL A 39 -13.77 -20.52 29.22
N ALA A 40 -12.49 -20.92 29.17
CA ALA A 40 -11.46 -20.39 30.05
C ALA A 40 -11.34 -18.87 29.93
N LEU A 41 -11.34 -18.32 28.70
CA LEU A 41 -11.34 -16.87 28.48
C LEU A 41 -12.51 -16.16 29.18
N LEU A 42 -13.74 -16.69 29.04
CA LEU A 42 -14.93 -16.10 29.66
C LEU A 42 -14.79 -16.06 31.18
N HIS A 43 -14.33 -17.16 31.80
CA HIS A 43 -14.10 -17.22 33.24
C HIS A 43 -13.01 -16.26 33.71
N ILE A 44 -11.88 -16.21 33.00
CA ILE A 44 -10.77 -15.29 33.32
C ILE A 44 -11.25 -13.84 33.29
N LEU A 45 -11.92 -13.42 32.22
CA LEU A 45 -12.45 -12.06 32.10
C LEU A 45 -13.54 -11.76 33.14
N ASN A 46 -14.35 -12.75 33.50
CA ASN A 46 -15.35 -12.61 34.57
C ASN A 46 -14.71 -12.41 35.94
N GLU A 47 -13.60 -13.08 36.25
CA GLU A 47 -12.85 -12.80 37.49
C GLU A 47 -12.22 -11.41 37.46
N ILE A 48 -11.76 -10.94 36.31
CA ILE A 48 -11.22 -9.58 36.16
C ILE A 48 -12.34 -8.53 36.31
N SER A 49 -13.52 -8.76 35.76
CA SER A 49 -14.64 -7.81 35.83
C SER A 49 -15.24 -7.63 37.22
N LYS A 50 -14.98 -8.56 38.16
CA LYS A 50 -15.36 -8.42 39.58
C LYS A 50 -14.59 -7.31 40.29
N ASP A 51 -13.48 -6.87 39.73
CA ASP A 51 -12.71 -5.73 40.21
C ASP A 51 -13.51 -4.43 40.01
N LYS A 52 -14.01 -3.88 41.12
CA LYS A 52 -14.89 -2.70 41.10
C LYS A 52 -14.19 -1.44 40.60
N GLU A 53 -12.87 -1.36 40.73
CA GLU A 53 -12.10 -0.22 40.23
C GLU A 53 -12.05 -0.20 38.70
N LEU A 54 -12.05 -1.39 38.07
CA LEU A 54 -12.13 -1.52 36.62
C LEU A 54 -13.56 -1.32 36.11
N GLY A 55 -14.56 -1.86 36.79
CA GLY A 55 -15.97 -1.70 36.39
C GLY A 55 -16.28 -2.22 34.98
N LEU A 56 -15.58 -3.28 34.53
CA LEU A 56 -15.74 -3.83 33.18
C LEU A 56 -17.11 -4.49 33.01
N ARG A 57 -17.70 -4.30 31.83
CA ARG A 57 -18.95 -4.96 31.44
C ARG A 57 -18.64 -6.02 30.38
N LEU A 58 -19.11 -7.24 30.59
CA LEU A 58 -18.91 -8.34 29.66
C LEU A 58 -20.20 -8.65 28.89
N VAL A 59 -20.05 -9.09 27.65
CA VAL A 59 -21.13 -9.65 26.84
C VAL A 59 -20.61 -10.92 26.19
N CYS A 60 -21.29 -12.04 26.42
CA CYS A 60 -20.95 -13.32 25.82
C CYS A 60 -21.60 -13.43 24.44
N ALA A 61 -20.81 -13.60 23.40
CA ALA A 61 -21.28 -13.74 22.02
C ALA A 61 -20.91 -15.11 21.45
N HIS A 62 -21.91 -15.89 21.05
CA HIS A 62 -21.75 -17.20 20.43
C HIS A 62 -22.28 -17.19 18.99
N VAL A 63 -21.60 -17.91 18.10
CA VAL A 63 -22.00 -18.05 16.70
C VAL A 63 -22.31 -19.51 16.40
N ASN A 64 -23.57 -19.80 16.09
CA ASN A 64 -24.01 -21.07 15.56
C ASN A 64 -23.96 -21.01 14.02
N HIS A 65 -23.09 -21.82 13.44
CA HIS A 65 -22.83 -21.88 12.00
C HIS A 65 -23.83 -22.75 11.22
N GLY A 66 -24.81 -23.37 11.89
CA GLY A 66 -25.85 -24.19 11.25
C GLY A 66 -25.33 -25.47 10.59
N LEU A 67 -24.08 -25.88 10.85
CA LEU A 67 -23.41 -26.95 10.13
C LEU A 67 -23.72 -28.36 10.66
N ARG A 68 -24.22 -28.50 11.90
CA ARG A 68 -24.39 -29.79 12.57
C ARG A 68 -25.77 -30.03 13.19
N GLY A 69 -26.77 -29.21 12.84
CA GLY A 69 -28.12 -29.33 13.40
C GLY A 69 -28.11 -29.35 14.93
N GLU A 70 -28.64 -30.41 15.54
CA GLU A 70 -28.82 -30.57 16.99
C GLU A 70 -27.55 -30.33 17.82
N GLN A 71 -26.36 -30.75 17.37
CA GLN A 71 -25.12 -30.53 18.14
C GLN A 71 -24.77 -29.05 18.29
N SER A 72 -25.02 -28.25 17.25
CA SER A 72 -24.75 -26.81 17.30
C SER A 72 -25.78 -26.09 18.18
N ASP A 73 -26.99 -26.62 18.29
CA ASP A 73 -28.03 -26.09 19.18
C ASP A 73 -27.73 -26.44 20.64
N GLU A 74 -27.27 -27.66 20.92
CA GLU A 74 -26.78 -28.08 22.24
C GLU A 74 -25.59 -27.24 22.71
N GLU A 75 -24.63 -26.96 21.82
CA GLU A 75 -23.50 -26.05 22.08
C GLU A 75 -23.99 -24.63 22.44
N ALA A 76 -24.95 -24.10 21.69
CA ALA A 76 -25.51 -22.78 21.95
C ALA A 76 -26.24 -22.70 23.30
N GLU A 77 -27.03 -23.72 23.65
CA GLU A 77 -27.68 -23.81 24.96
C GLU A 77 -26.67 -23.98 26.09
N PHE A 78 -25.61 -24.77 25.87
CA PHE A 78 -24.51 -24.91 26.82
C PHE A 78 -23.86 -23.55 27.14
N VAL A 79 -23.49 -22.78 26.11
CA VAL A 79 -22.87 -21.46 26.30
C VAL A 79 -23.85 -20.46 26.92
N ARG A 80 -25.14 -20.49 26.55
CA ARG A 80 -26.17 -19.66 27.16
C ARG A 80 -26.28 -19.93 28.66
N ASN A 81 -26.33 -21.20 29.05
CA ASN A 81 -26.40 -21.61 30.46
C ASN A 81 -25.12 -21.20 31.22
N LEU A 82 -23.96 -21.32 30.59
CA LEU A 82 -22.69 -20.88 31.17
C LEU A 82 -22.69 -19.36 31.43
N ALA A 83 -23.07 -18.56 30.44
CA ALA A 83 -23.17 -17.11 30.57
C ALA A 83 -24.19 -16.71 31.65
N GLY A 84 -25.34 -17.38 31.69
CA GLY A 84 -26.38 -17.18 32.72
C GLY A 84 -25.90 -17.45 34.14
N LYS A 85 -25.13 -18.53 34.36
CA LYS A 85 -24.50 -18.83 35.67
C LYS A 85 -23.52 -17.76 36.13
N LEU A 86 -22.85 -17.09 35.19
CA LEU A 86 -21.91 -16.01 35.47
C LEU A 86 -22.60 -14.63 35.56
N GLY A 87 -23.90 -14.54 35.27
CA GLY A 87 -24.63 -13.27 35.24
C GLY A 87 -24.26 -12.37 34.05
N ILE A 88 -23.73 -12.95 32.97
CA ILE A 88 -23.25 -12.22 31.79
C ILE A 88 -24.33 -12.25 30.69
N PRO A 89 -24.68 -11.10 30.06
CA PRO A 89 -25.56 -11.06 28.90
C PRO A 89 -25.09 -11.98 27.77
N PHE A 90 -26.02 -12.69 27.14
CA PHE A 90 -25.74 -13.65 26.07
C PHE A 90 -26.36 -13.24 24.75
N GLU A 91 -25.58 -13.30 23.68
CA GLU A 91 -25.98 -12.99 22.31
C GLU A 91 -25.67 -14.16 21.38
N LEU A 92 -26.68 -14.58 20.62
CA LEU A 92 -26.59 -15.70 19.68
C LEU A 92 -26.70 -15.20 18.24
N GLY A 93 -25.69 -15.50 17.43
CA GLY A 93 -25.72 -15.32 15.99
C GLY A 93 -26.01 -16.64 15.31
N PHE A 94 -27.07 -16.71 14.52
CA PHE A 94 -27.38 -17.88 13.69
C PHE A 94 -27.10 -17.55 12.22
N PHE A 95 -26.29 -18.37 11.56
CA PHE A 95 -25.96 -18.18 10.15
C PHE A 95 -26.07 -19.48 9.37
N ASP A 96 -26.87 -19.46 8.30
CA ASP A 96 -26.88 -20.51 7.29
C ASP A 96 -25.65 -20.33 6.37
N ILE A 97 -24.52 -20.88 6.81
CA ILE A 97 -23.26 -20.87 6.05
C ILE A 97 -23.39 -21.60 4.70
N PRO A 98 -24.06 -22.77 4.58
CA PRO A 98 -24.29 -23.42 3.29
C PRO A 98 -24.93 -22.53 2.23
N SER A 99 -25.96 -21.76 2.59
CA SER A 99 -26.59 -20.82 1.66
C SER A 99 -25.65 -19.68 1.28
N TYR A 100 -24.92 -19.09 2.24
CA TYR A 100 -23.97 -18.00 1.98
C TYR A 100 -22.76 -18.41 1.11
N MET A 101 -22.34 -19.67 1.18
CA MET A 101 -21.27 -20.19 0.31
C MET A 101 -21.68 -20.21 -1.17
N LYS A 102 -22.95 -20.55 -1.46
CA LYS A 102 -23.46 -20.56 -2.83
C LYS A 102 -23.44 -19.17 -3.46
N ASP A 103 -23.74 -18.15 -2.66
CA ASP A 103 -23.82 -16.76 -3.13
C ASP A 103 -22.45 -16.07 -3.24
N SER A 104 -21.50 -16.41 -2.38
CA SER A 104 -20.20 -15.72 -2.29
C SER A 104 -19.06 -16.40 -3.06
N GLY A 105 -19.20 -17.67 -3.44
CA GLY A 105 -18.14 -18.47 -4.06
C GLY A 105 -16.93 -18.76 -3.14
N LYS A 106 -17.01 -18.38 -1.86
CA LYS A 106 -15.92 -18.55 -0.87
C LYS A 106 -15.95 -19.94 -0.24
N GLY A 107 -14.76 -20.45 0.11
CA GLY A 107 -14.64 -21.70 0.87
C GLY A 107 -15.25 -21.61 2.28
N LEU A 108 -15.70 -22.74 2.81
CA LEU A 108 -16.45 -22.87 4.08
C LEU A 108 -15.85 -22.09 5.25
N GLN A 109 -14.54 -22.21 5.49
CA GLN A 109 -13.88 -21.54 6.63
C GLN A 109 -13.79 -20.01 6.47
N LEU A 110 -13.58 -19.52 5.24
CA LEU A 110 -13.50 -18.08 4.99
C LEU A 110 -14.88 -17.46 5.18
N ALA A 111 -15.92 -18.12 4.64
CA ALA A 111 -17.32 -17.75 4.80
C ALA A 111 -17.76 -17.74 6.28
N ALA A 112 -17.48 -18.80 7.03
CA ALA A 112 -17.77 -18.90 8.46
C ALA A 112 -17.03 -17.83 9.27
N ARG A 113 -15.76 -17.57 8.93
CA ARG A 113 -14.96 -16.54 9.59
C ARG A 113 -15.52 -15.15 9.33
N ASP A 114 -15.85 -14.81 8.09
CA ASP A 114 -16.39 -13.50 7.71
C ASP A 114 -17.70 -13.22 8.46
N LYS A 115 -18.64 -14.17 8.44
CA LYS A 115 -19.93 -14.04 9.14
C LYS A 115 -19.78 -13.98 10.66
N ARG A 116 -18.82 -14.73 11.23
CA ARG A 116 -18.50 -14.62 12.66
C ARG A 116 -18.03 -13.22 13.03
N TYR A 117 -17.11 -12.63 12.25
CA TYR A 117 -16.65 -11.27 12.54
C TYR A 117 -17.75 -10.24 12.33
N GLU A 118 -18.57 -10.37 11.29
CA GLU A 118 -19.74 -9.52 11.05
C GLU A 118 -20.66 -9.50 12.29
N PHE A 119 -21.04 -10.67 12.80
CA PHE A 119 -21.83 -10.78 14.02
C PHE A 119 -21.19 -10.12 15.24
N LEU A 120 -19.90 -10.40 15.49
CA LEU A 120 -19.20 -9.86 16.65
C LEU A 120 -19.12 -8.33 16.59
N HIS A 121 -18.96 -7.76 15.40
CA HIS A 121 -19.01 -6.31 15.17
C HIS A 121 -20.41 -5.73 15.43
N ASP A 122 -21.46 -6.42 15.03
CA ASP A 122 -22.85 -6.01 15.28
C ASP A 122 -23.17 -6.02 16.78
N VAL A 123 -22.76 -7.08 17.50
CA VAL A 123 -22.89 -7.15 18.97
C VAL A 123 -22.09 -6.02 19.62
N ALA A 124 -20.84 -5.81 19.21
CA ALA A 124 -20.03 -4.74 19.76
C ALA A 124 -20.66 -3.35 19.54
N THR A 125 -21.30 -3.13 18.40
CA THR A 125 -22.04 -1.89 18.12
C THR A 125 -23.26 -1.74 19.04
N ARG A 126 -24.08 -2.79 19.22
CA ARG A 126 -25.28 -2.75 20.07
C ARG A 126 -24.95 -2.44 21.54
N TYR A 127 -23.85 -2.99 22.05
CA TYR A 127 -23.44 -2.81 23.45
C TYR A 127 -22.47 -1.65 23.66
N SER A 128 -22.12 -0.90 22.60
CA SER A 128 -21.07 0.13 22.62
C SER A 128 -19.78 -0.40 23.25
N ALA A 129 -19.37 -1.60 22.82
CA ALA A 129 -18.18 -2.27 23.30
C ALA A 129 -16.92 -1.63 22.72
N ALA A 130 -15.91 -1.46 23.58
CA ALA A 130 -14.61 -0.96 23.17
C ALA A 130 -13.80 -2.06 22.44
N SER A 131 -14.01 -3.32 22.83
CA SER A 131 -13.23 -4.43 22.31
C SER A 131 -14.01 -5.74 22.17
N ILE A 132 -13.46 -6.62 21.33
CA ILE A 132 -13.88 -8.01 21.16
C ILE A 132 -12.70 -8.91 21.59
N ALA A 133 -12.91 -9.74 22.60
CA ALA A 133 -11.93 -10.69 23.10
C ALA A 133 -12.04 -12.04 22.38
N LEU A 134 -10.89 -12.55 21.93
CA LEU A 134 -10.76 -13.83 21.23
C LEU A 134 -9.84 -14.77 22.01
N ALA A 135 -10.23 -16.03 22.11
CA ALA A 135 -9.51 -17.05 22.90
C ALA A 135 -8.31 -17.68 22.18
N HIS A 136 -7.59 -16.88 21.38
CA HIS A 136 -6.35 -17.37 20.76
C HIS A 136 -5.25 -17.49 21.80
N HIS A 137 -4.55 -18.63 21.79
CA HIS A 137 -3.55 -19.00 22.80
C HIS A 137 -2.14 -19.18 22.19
N ALA A 138 -1.15 -19.47 23.03
CA ALA A 138 0.26 -19.59 22.63
C ALA A 138 0.49 -20.65 21.53
N ASN A 139 -0.21 -21.80 21.57
CA ASN A 139 -0.09 -22.79 20.50
C ASN A 139 -0.66 -22.30 19.15
N ASP A 140 -1.73 -21.48 19.14
CA ASP A 140 -2.28 -20.91 17.90
C ASP A 140 -1.29 -19.93 17.27
N GLN A 141 -0.54 -19.23 18.12
CA GLN A 141 0.51 -18.32 17.69
C GLN A 141 1.63 -19.09 17.00
N ALA A 142 2.15 -20.16 17.63
CA ALA A 142 3.15 -21.02 17.03
C ALA A 142 2.69 -21.63 15.68
N GLU A 143 1.45 -22.13 15.62
CA GLU A 143 0.84 -22.60 14.36
C GLU A 143 0.84 -21.50 13.29
N THR A 144 0.42 -20.30 13.66
CA THR A 144 0.35 -19.14 12.74
C THR A 144 1.74 -18.76 12.24
N VAL A 145 2.74 -18.70 13.11
CA VAL A 145 4.13 -18.37 12.76
C VAL A 145 4.69 -19.43 11.81
N MET A 146 4.50 -20.72 12.12
CA MET A 146 4.93 -21.80 11.24
C MET A 146 4.29 -21.71 9.86
N MET A 147 2.98 -21.47 9.78
CA MET A 147 2.29 -21.26 8.51
C MET A 147 2.85 -20.04 7.73
N ARG A 148 3.27 -18.99 8.42
CA ARG A 148 3.84 -17.77 7.81
C ARG A 148 5.25 -18.01 7.30
N ILE A 149 6.05 -18.81 8.00
CA ILE A 149 7.36 -19.30 7.55
C ILE A 149 7.20 -20.11 6.27
N LEU A 150 6.30 -21.11 6.26
CA LEU A 150 6.06 -21.96 5.08
C LEU A 150 5.58 -21.17 3.86
N ARG A 151 4.89 -20.04 4.07
CA ARG A 151 4.46 -19.12 3.00
C ARG A 151 5.56 -18.14 2.54
N GLY A 152 6.72 -18.10 3.19
CA GLY A 152 7.78 -17.13 2.88
C GLY A 152 7.42 -15.69 3.28
N SER A 153 6.70 -15.51 4.40
CA SER A 153 6.31 -14.18 4.87
C SER A 153 7.51 -13.39 5.41
N GLY A 154 7.51 -12.07 5.21
CA GLY A 154 8.48 -11.17 5.84
C GLY A 154 8.21 -10.91 7.33
N PRO A 155 8.99 -10.02 7.98
CA PRO A 155 8.91 -9.74 9.42
C PRO A 155 7.50 -9.49 9.96
N SER A 156 6.70 -8.63 9.31
CA SER A 156 5.31 -8.36 9.73
C SER A 156 4.41 -9.60 9.73
N GLY A 157 4.69 -10.60 8.90
CA GLY A 157 3.97 -11.87 8.89
C GLY A 157 4.49 -12.83 9.95
N LEU A 158 5.81 -12.82 10.21
CA LEU A 158 6.45 -13.64 11.25
C LEU A 158 6.13 -13.17 12.67
N ALA A 159 5.74 -11.90 12.84
CA ALA A 159 5.17 -11.39 14.09
C ALA A 159 3.85 -12.10 14.51
N GLY A 160 3.31 -12.99 13.67
CA GLY A 160 2.16 -13.81 14.01
C GLY A 160 0.88 -13.00 14.23
N MET A 161 0.08 -13.40 15.20
CA MET A 161 -1.07 -12.62 15.65
C MET A 161 -0.61 -11.53 16.63
N ARG A 162 -1.11 -10.31 16.43
CA ARG A 162 -0.92 -9.22 17.41
C ARG A 162 -1.83 -9.42 18.62
N VAL A 163 -1.35 -9.07 19.80
CA VAL A 163 -2.11 -9.10 21.05
C VAL A 163 -3.36 -8.23 20.97
N LYS A 164 -3.17 -6.99 20.51
CA LYS A 164 -4.22 -6.00 20.28
C LYS A 164 -4.11 -5.47 18.86
N ARG A 165 -5.24 -5.34 18.16
CA ARG A 165 -5.29 -4.69 16.85
C ARG A 165 -6.66 -4.03 16.64
N ARG A 166 -6.65 -2.86 16.01
CA ARG A 166 -7.87 -2.18 15.61
C ARG A 166 -8.51 -2.89 14.41
N ASP A 167 -9.80 -3.17 14.49
CA ASP A 167 -10.61 -3.67 13.38
C ASP A 167 -11.89 -2.83 13.29
N LYS A 168 -12.02 -2.06 12.19
CA LYS A 168 -13.06 -1.04 12.04
C LYS A 168 -13.08 -0.06 13.23
N LYS A 169 -14.17 -0.07 14.02
CA LYS A 169 -14.39 0.85 15.15
C LYS A 169 -14.09 0.22 16.52
N VAL A 170 -13.65 -1.04 16.56
CA VAL A 170 -13.44 -1.80 17.80
C VAL A 170 -12.04 -2.41 17.85
N GLU A 171 -11.55 -2.67 19.05
CA GLU A 171 -10.27 -3.34 19.26
C GLU A 171 -10.46 -4.86 19.35
N LEU A 172 -9.69 -5.64 18.60
CA LEU A 172 -9.62 -7.09 18.77
C LEU A 172 -8.49 -7.45 19.72
N ILE A 173 -8.84 -7.99 20.88
CA ILE A 173 -7.89 -8.35 21.94
C ILE A 173 -7.75 -9.88 22.08
N ARG A 174 -6.55 -10.34 22.43
CA ARG A 174 -6.20 -11.75 22.65
C ARG A 174 -5.51 -11.92 24.00
N PRO A 175 -6.26 -11.90 25.11
CA PRO A 175 -5.67 -11.94 26.45
C PRO A 175 -4.88 -13.22 26.73
N LEU A 176 -5.23 -14.33 26.07
CA LEU A 176 -4.61 -15.64 26.29
C LEU A 176 -3.39 -15.91 25.40
N LEU A 177 -2.90 -14.94 24.62
CA LEU A 177 -1.92 -15.22 23.55
C LEU A 177 -0.57 -15.74 24.07
N ARG A 178 -0.24 -15.50 25.35
CA ARG A 178 0.96 -16.04 26.02
C ARG A 178 0.69 -17.29 26.88
N ILE A 179 -0.55 -17.75 26.96
CA ILE A 179 -0.97 -18.88 27.79
C ILE A 179 -1.03 -20.15 26.93
N TYR A 180 -0.51 -21.27 27.43
CA TYR A 180 -0.52 -22.53 26.69
C TYR A 180 -1.85 -23.27 26.79
N LYS A 181 -2.17 -24.05 25.76
CA LYS A 181 -3.46 -24.75 25.67
C LYS A 181 -3.65 -25.79 26.77
N ASP A 182 -2.59 -26.52 27.11
CA ASP A 182 -2.59 -27.50 28.19
C ASP A 182 -2.89 -26.86 29.55
N GLU A 183 -2.40 -25.64 29.80
CA GLU A 183 -2.72 -24.87 31.00
C GLU A 183 -4.21 -24.48 31.06
N LEU A 184 -4.80 -24.08 29.92
CA LEU A 184 -6.23 -23.76 29.83
C LEU A 184 -7.11 -24.99 30.11
N ILE A 185 -6.79 -26.12 29.47
CA ILE A 185 -7.52 -27.38 29.66
C ILE A 185 -7.40 -27.84 31.12
N LEU A 186 -6.17 -27.85 31.66
CA LEU A 186 -5.92 -28.26 33.03
C LEU A 186 -6.65 -27.37 34.05
N ALA A 187 -6.74 -26.06 33.78
CA ALA A 187 -7.52 -25.15 34.63
C ALA A 187 -9.01 -25.47 34.59
N CYS A 188 -9.59 -25.71 33.40
CA CYS A 188 -10.98 -26.12 33.26
C CYS A 188 -11.26 -27.42 34.02
N ASP A 189 -10.44 -28.45 33.81
CA ASP A 189 -10.61 -29.76 34.44
C ASP A 189 -10.48 -29.69 35.96
N THR A 190 -9.48 -28.96 36.47
CA THR A 190 -9.22 -28.83 37.92
C THR A 190 -10.34 -28.10 38.65
N LEU A 191 -11.04 -27.19 37.97
CA LEU A 191 -12.13 -26.38 38.55
C LEU A 191 -13.52 -26.96 38.26
N GLY A 192 -13.59 -28.09 37.55
CA GLY A 192 -14.86 -28.68 37.11
C GLY A 192 -15.66 -27.76 36.18
N ILE A 193 -14.97 -26.91 35.42
CA ILE A 193 -15.61 -26.04 34.43
C ILE A 193 -15.93 -26.91 33.21
N PRO A 194 -17.22 -27.13 32.88
CA PRO A 194 -17.59 -27.92 31.72
C PRO A 194 -17.20 -27.19 30.44
N TYR A 195 -16.88 -27.95 29.38
CA TYR A 195 -16.67 -27.44 28.04
C TYR A 195 -17.04 -28.51 27.02
N VAL A 196 -17.29 -28.09 25.77
CA VAL A 196 -17.58 -28.99 24.66
C VAL A 196 -16.30 -29.29 23.88
N ILE A 197 -16.07 -30.56 23.54
CA ILE A 197 -14.95 -30.98 22.70
C ILE A 197 -15.45 -31.11 21.26
N ASP A 198 -15.00 -30.20 20.41
CA ASP A 198 -15.33 -30.25 18.98
C ASP A 198 -14.56 -31.37 18.27
N SER A 199 -15.31 -32.39 17.81
CA SER A 199 -14.82 -33.54 17.05
C SER A 199 -14.23 -33.20 15.67
N SER A 200 -14.53 -32.03 15.10
CA SER A 200 -13.97 -31.61 13.80
C SER A 200 -12.52 -31.14 13.85
N ASN A 201 -11.98 -30.87 15.05
CA ASN A 201 -10.57 -30.57 15.24
C ASN A 201 -9.65 -31.75 14.91
N LEU A 202 -10.22 -32.96 14.76
CA LEU A 202 -9.49 -34.20 14.48
C LEU A 202 -9.37 -34.53 12.99
N LEU A 203 -9.93 -33.71 12.08
CA LEU A 203 -9.89 -33.97 10.64
C LEU A 203 -8.70 -33.25 9.98
N PRO A 204 -7.71 -33.94 9.38
CA PRO A 204 -6.50 -33.35 8.78
C PRO A 204 -6.74 -32.62 7.44
N LYS A 205 -7.97 -32.19 7.13
CA LYS A 205 -8.34 -31.65 5.81
C LYS A 205 -7.78 -30.26 5.50
N TYR A 206 -7.16 -29.57 6.47
CA TYR A 206 -6.75 -28.17 6.35
C TYR A 206 -5.26 -27.97 6.65
N ALA A 207 -4.61 -27.03 5.94
CA ALA A 207 -3.20 -26.70 6.13
C ALA A 207 -2.83 -26.40 7.59
N ARG A 208 -3.73 -25.75 8.33
CA ARG A 208 -3.53 -25.48 9.77
C ARG A 208 -3.58 -26.75 10.63
N ASN A 209 -4.47 -27.67 10.32
CA ASN A 209 -4.58 -28.94 11.03
C ASN A 209 -3.35 -29.83 10.76
N ALA A 210 -2.87 -29.87 9.51
CA ALA A 210 -1.62 -30.55 9.17
C ALA A 210 -0.42 -29.94 9.92
N VAL A 211 -0.36 -28.60 10.06
CA VAL A 211 0.70 -27.95 10.86
C VAL A 211 0.63 -28.38 12.33
N ARG A 212 -0.57 -28.45 12.90
CA ARG A 212 -0.79 -28.82 14.31
C ARG A 212 -0.52 -30.29 14.60
N LEU A 213 -1.00 -31.19 13.74
CA LEU A 213 -1.01 -32.64 13.98
C LEU A 213 0.24 -33.33 13.45
N ASP A 214 0.86 -32.81 12.39
CA ASP A 214 1.98 -33.48 11.72
C ASP A 214 3.26 -32.65 11.87
N VAL A 215 3.26 -31.39 11.42
CA VAL A 215 4.50 -30.60 11.28
C VAL A 215 5.10 -30.19 12.62
N LEU A 216 4.32 -29.57 13.51
CA LEU A 216 4.81 -29.13 14.82
C LEU A 216 5.25 -30.31 15.70
N PRO A 217 4.50 -31.42 15.80
CA PRO A 217 4.96 -32.59 16.55
C PRO A 217 6.22 -33.21 15.96
N PHE A 218 6.31 -33.34 14.64
CA PHE A 218 7.50 -33.87 13.96
C PHE A 218 8.74 -33.01 14.24
N LEU A 219 8.64 -31.69 14.08
CA LEU A 219 9.75 -30.78 14.37
C LEU A 219 10.05 -30.71 15.88
N GLY A 220 9.04 -30.93 16.73
CA GLY A 220 9.17 -31.03 18.17
C GLY A 220 10.10 -32.16 18.62
N GLN A 221 10.28 -33.21 17.81
CA GLN A 221 11.25 -34.27 18.07
C GLN A 221 12.70 -33.78 18.02
N TYR A 222 12.98 -32.67 17.32
CA TYR A 222 14.30 -32.06 17.24
C TYR A 222 14.49 -30.91 18.23
N ASN A 223 13.38 -30.27 18.63
CA ASN A 223 13.37 -29.19 19.61
C ASN A 223 12.08 -29.28 20.44
N GLU A 224 12.19 -29.83 21.64
CA GLU A 224 11.04 -29.97 22.56
C GLU A 224 10.40 -28.62 22.92
N GLN A 225 11.15 -27.52 22.83
CA GLN A 225 10.72 -26.14 23.07
C GLN A 225 10.39 -25.39 21.77
N LEU A 226 9.98 -26.10 20.71
CA LEU A 226 9.67 -25.48 19.42
C LEU A 226 8.57 -24.42 19.54
N THR A 227 7.50 -24.73 20.28
CA THR A 227 6.38 -23.80 20.49
C THR A 227 6.87 -22.50 21.17
N ASP A 228 7.63 -22.62 22.27
CA ASP A 228 8.23 -21.46 22.94
C ASP A 228 9.16 -20.67 22.02
N SER A 229 9.95 -21.37 21.20
CA SER A 229 10.90 -20.75 20.28
C SER A 229 10.19 -19.95 19.18
N LEU A 230 9.07 -20.46 18.65
CA LEU A 230 8.25 -19.76 17.66
C LEU A 230 7.53 -18.56 18.28
N ASN A 231 7.04 -18.69 19.52
CA ASN A 231 6.39 -17.59 20.22
C ASN A 231 7.36 -16.45 20.54
N ARG A 232 8.56 -16.78 21.06
CA ARG A 232 9.64 -15.82 21.30
C ARG A 232 10.08 -15.13 20.00
N LEU A 233 10.16 -15.86 18.89
CA LEU A 233 10.45 -15.29 17.57
C LEU A 233 9.40 -14.26 17.18
N ALA A 234 8.11 -14.59 17.32
CA ALA A 234 7.01 -13.68 16.98
C ALA A 234 7.01 -12.43 17.85
N GLU A 235 7.31 -12.55 19.13
CA GLU A 235 7.40 -11.44 20.07
C GLU A 235 8.52 -10.47 19.72
N VAL A 236 9.75 -10.99 19.55
CA VAL A 236 10.93 -10.17 19.19
C VAL A 236 10.70 -9.48 17.84
N ILE A 237 10.28 -10.23 16.82
CA ILE A 237 10.03 -9.66 15.49
C ILE A 237 8.88 -8.65 15.54
N GLY A 238 7.84 -8.89 16.34
CA GLY A 238 6.71 -7.97 16.47
C GLY A 238 7.13 -6.59 16.95
N VAL A 239 7.95 -6.54 18.01
CA VAL A 239 8.45 -5.27 18.57
C VAL A 239 9.37 -4.54 17.57
N GLU A 240 10.28 -5.27 16.93
CA GLU A 240 11.18 -4.70 15.92
C GLU A 240 10.42 -4.20 14.68
N ASP A 241 9.42 -4.96 14.21
CA ASP A 241 8.58 -4.60 13.07
C ASP A 241 7.78 -3.33 13.34
N ASP A 242 7.25 -3.17 14.55
CA ASP A 242 6.51 -1.97 14.98
C ASP A 242 7.41 -0.74 15.11
N TYR A 243 8.67 -0.89 15.52
CA TYR A 243 9.64 0.22 15.51
C TYR A 243 9.99 0.62 14.07
N ILE A 244 10.34 -0.34 13.22
CA ILE A 244 10.68 -0.10 11.81
C ILE A 244 9.50 0.52 11.05
N GLN A 245 8.27 0.09 11.36
CA GLN A 245 7.05 0.68 10.79
C GLN A 245 6.95 2.18 11.11
N ARG A 246 7.12 2.56 12.39
CA ARG A 246 7.06 3.95 12.84
C ARG A 246 8.13 4.82 12.17
N GLU A 247 9.36 4.34 12.13
CA GLU A 247 10.46 5.05 11.45
C GLU A 247 10.22 5.18 9.94
N ALA A 248 9.61 4.18 9.31
CA ALA A 248 9.27 4.25 7.89
C ALA A 248 8.12 5.21 7.60
N GLU A 249 7.12 5.31 8.48
CA GLU A 249 6.04 6.31 8.38
C GLU A 249 6.59 7.74 8.53
N ALA A 250 7.50 7.95 9.48
CA ALA A 250 8.20 9.23 9.65
C ALA A 250 9.04 9.59 8.42
N ALA A 251 9.78 8.62 7.86
CA ALA A 251 10.53 8.81 6.62
C ALA A 251 9.61 9.09 5.42
N TYR A 252 8.49 8.38 5.31
CA TYR A 252 7.48 8.60 4.28
C TYR A 252 6.95 10.03 4.33
N ALA A 253 6.50 10.49 5.51
CA ALA A 253 5.94 11.83 5.69
C ALA A 253 6.94 12.95 5.36
N LYS A 254 8.24 12.70 5.54
CA LYS A 254 9.30 13.67 5.27
C LYS A 254 9.76 13.69 3.81
N LEU A 255 9.78 12.53 3.14
CA LEU A 255 10.49 12.35 1.87
C LEU A 255 9.58 12.15 0.65
N VAL A 256 8.34 11.72 0.88
CA VAL A 256 7.37 11.47 -0.18
C VAL A 256 6.50 12.71 -0.37
N PHE A 257 6.34 13.13 -1.62
CA PHE A 257 5.48 14.22 -2.04
C PHE A 257 4.56 13.76 -3.16
N LYS A 258 3.56 14.57 -3.52
CA LYS A 258 2.67 14.27 -4.66
C LYS A 258 3.12 15.01 -5.91
N GLN A 259 3.11 14.30 -7.04
CA GLN A 259 3.32 14.82 -8.38
C GLN A 259 2.23 14.21 -9.28
N ASP A 260 1.49 15.06 -9.99
CA ASP A 260 0.33 14.65 -10.82
C ASP A 260 -0.73 13.84 -10.03
N GLY A 261 -0.90 14.17 -8.75
CA GLY A 261 -1.84 13.50 -7.84
C GLY A 261 -1.35 12.19 -7.21
N LEU A 262 -0.21 11.66 -7.67
CA LEU A 262 0.39 10.39 -7.22
C LEU A 262 1.70 10.60 -6.47
N GLU A 263 2.14 9.59 -5.74
CA GLU A 263 3.32 9.62 -4.89
C GLU A 263 4.62 9.74 -5.72
N ALA A 264 5.59 10.47 -5.19
CA ALA A 264 6.93 10.63 -5.74
C ALA A 264 7.94 10.90 -4.62
N PHE A 265 9.22 10.59 -4.85
CA PHE A 265 10.30 10.89 -3.90
C PHE A 265 11.63 11.15 -4.60
N ARG A 266 12.51 11.91 -3.94
CA ARG A 266 13.87 12.20 -4.45
C ARG A 266 14.84 11.08 -4.10
N ILE A 267 15.61 10.62 -5.08
CA ILE A 267 16.58 9.53 -4.96
C ILE A 267 17.65 9.90 -3.96
N ASN A 268 18.25 11.09 -4.07
CA ASN A 268 19.30 11.55 -3.15
C ASN A 268 18.90 11.48 -1.67
N SER A 269 17.64 11.75 -1.33
CA SER A 269 17.16 11.63 0.05
C SER A 269 16.86 10.18 0.45
N PHE A 270 16.36 9.39 -0.49
CA PHE A 270 16.03 7.98 -0.29
C PHE A 270 17.25 7.08 -0.09
N ILE A 271 18.32 7.29 -0.87
CA ILE A 271 19.52 6.43 -0.79
C ILE A 271 20.24 6.53 0.55
N ASN A 272 20.06 7.65 1.26
CA ASN A 272 20.62 7.88 2.60
C ASN A 272 19.85 7.12 3.70
N LEU A 273 18.67 6.59 3.40
CA LEU A 273 17.95 5.72 4.33
C LEU A 273 18.61 4.35 4.41
N HIS A 274 18.55 3.72 5.58
CA HIS A 274 18.90 2.32 5.72
C HIS A 274 18.03 1.44 4.81
N ALA A 275 18.57 0.34 4.27
CA ALA A 275 17.88 -0.53 3.32
C ALA A 275 16.54 -1.09 3.85
N ALA A 276 16.41 -1.27 5.17
CA ALA A 276 15.15 -1.65 5.81
C ALA A 276 14.06 -0.58 5.63
N LEU A 277 14.40 0.69 5.88
CA LEU A 277 13.49 1.82 5.71
C LEU A 277 13.18 2.07 4.24
N GLN A 278 14.15 1.91 3.35
CA GLN A 278 13.93 1.97 1.91
C GLN A 278 12.83 1.00 1.46
N ARG A 279 12.93 -0.28 1.86
CA ARG A 279 11.93 -1.32 1.54
C ARG A 279 10.57 -1.00 2.15
N ARG A 280 10.55 -0.57 3.42
CA ARG A 280 9.32 -0.29 4.16
C ARG A 280 8.59 0.94 3.61
N MET A 281 9.33 1.99 3.24
CA MET A 281 8.78 3.20 2.62
C MET A 281 8.18 2.90 1.24
N ILE A 282 8.85 2.09 0.41
CA ILE A 282 8.28 1.65 -0.87
C ILE A 282 7.01 0.85 -0.65
N LYS A 283 7.01 -0.09 0.31
CA LYS A 283 5.81 -0.85 0.67
C LYS A 283 4.65 0.05 1.10
N LEU A 284 4.93 1.08 1.91
CA LEU A 284 3.94 2.08 2.30
C LEU A 284 3.35 2.80 1.09
N ILE A 285 4.20 3.28 0.16
CA ILE A 285 3.72 3.91 -1.09
C ILE A 285 2.79 2.97 -1.85
N LEU A 286 3.22 1.71 -2.05
CA LEU A 286 2.41 0.73 -2.77
C LEU A 286 1.05 0.43 -2.11
N ASN A 287 0.97 0.48 -0.77
CA ASN A 287 -0.28 0.31 -0.03
C ASN A 287 -1.25 1.49 -0.19
N TYR A 288 -0.76 2.70 -0.47
CA TYR A 288 -1.60 3.87 -0.75
C TYR A 288 -2.08 3.93 -2.20
N LEU A 289 -1.47 3.15 -3.09
CA LEU A 289 -1.88 3.05 -4.48
C LEU A 289 -3.04 2.06 -4.64
N PRO A 290 -3.94 2.27 -5.61
CA PRO A 290 -5.08 1.40 -5.91
C PRO A 290 -4.63 0.10 -6.61
N LEU A 291 -3.73 -0.65 -5.98
CA LEU A 291 -3.27 -1.96 -6.46
C LEU A 291 -4.04 -3.07 -5.75
N SER A 292 -4.41 -4.11 -6.48
CA SER A 292 -4.85 -5.38 -5.89
C SER A 292 -3.63 -6.04 -5.23
N THR A 293 -3.49 -5.85 -3.91
CA THR A 293 -2.44 -6.48 -3.09
C THR A 293 -2.75 -7.96 -2.92
N ASP A 294 -1.87 -8.85 -3.38
CA ASP A 294 -1.64 -10.15 -2.71
C ASP A 294 -0.47 -10.97 -3.29
N GLU A 295 0.07 -10.65 -4.49
CA GLU A 295 1.20 -11.41 -5.06
C GLU A 295 2.33 -10.52 -5.64
N GLY A 296 3.58 -10.81 -5.24
CA GLY A 296 4.79 -10.25 -5.86
C GLY A 296 5.39 -8.98 -5.22
N ASP A 297 4.92 -8.56 -4.05
CA ASP A 297 5.37 -7.32 -3.38
C ASP A 297 6.89 -7.21 -3.25
N PHE A 298 7.57 -8.29 -2.85
CA PHE A 298 9.03 -8.26 -2.66
C PHE A 298 9.79 -7.97 -3.97
N VAL A 299 9.37 -8.59 -5.07
CA VAL A 299 10.00 -8.38 -6.39
C VAL A 299 9.80 -6.93 -6.84
N LYS A 300 8.58 -6.40 -6.68
CA LYS A 300 8.27 -5.00 -7.01
C LYS A 300 9.07 -4.02 -6.14
N ILE A 301 9.09 -4.23 -4.82
CA ILE A 301 9.84 -3.40 -3.86
C ILE A 301 11.33 -3.38 -4.22
N GLU A 302 11.95 -4.54 -4.44
CA GLU A 302 13.37 -4.60 -4.78
C GLU A 302 13.66 -4.04 -6.17
N ALA A 303 12.75 -4.18 -7.14
CA ALA A 303 12.93 -3.56 -8.45
C ALA A 303 12.93 -2.03 -8.34
N ILE A 304 11.99 -1.44 -7.61
CA ILE A 304 11.94 0.01 -7.36
C ILE A 304 13.19 0.46 -6.60
N ARG A 305 13.58 -0.25 -5.53
CA ARG A 305 14.77 0.08 -4.74
C ARG A 305 16.05 0.04 -5.58
N LYS A 306 16.24 -0.99 -6.41
CA LYS A 306 17.36 -1.10 -7.35
C LYS A 306 17.31 -0.01 -8.41
N GLY A 307 16.13 0.29 -8.96
CA GLY A 307 15.91 1.37 -9.90
C GLY A 307 16.30 2.74 -9.34
N ALA A 308 16.09 2.97 -8.04
CA ALA A 308 16.53 4.19 -7.35
C ALA A 308 18.05 4.23 -7.10
N ILE A 309 18.67 3.12 -6.69
CA ILE A 309 20.08 3.08 -6.25
C ILE A 309 21.07 3.01 -7.42
N GLN A 310 20.68 2.46 -8.57
CA GLN A 310 21.61 2.30 -9.70
C GLN A 310 22.16 3.66 -10.20
N ASN A 311 23.45 3.75 -10.50
CA ASN A 311 24.03 4.99 -11.04
C ASN A 311 23.66 5.23 -12.52
N SER A 312 23.23 4.18 -13.23
CA SER A 312 22.78 4.23 -14.62
C SER A 312 21.80 3.07 -14.87
N PRO A 313 20.71 3.26 -15.63
CA PRO A 313 20.33 4.48 -16.37
C PRO A 313 19.64 5.55 -15.50
N THR A 314 19.76 6.83 -15.89
CA THR A 314 19.03 7.96 -15.26
C THR A 314 17.54 7.98 -15.59
N THR A 315 17.10 7.07 -16.47
CA THR A 315 15.70 6.84 -16.83
C THR A 315 15.41 5.35 -16.80
N TRP A 316 14.44 4.94 -16.01
CA TRP A 316 14.06 3.53 -15.82
C TRP A 316 12.56 3.45 -15.56
N SER A 317 11.92 2.32 -15.89
CA SER A 317 10.49 2.15 -15.68
C SER A 317 10.16 0.70 -15.35
N ILE A 318 9.16 0.50 -14.47
CA ILE A 318 8.56 -0.81 -14.21
C ILE A 318 7.04 -0.70 -14.21
N ASP A 319 6.39 -1.75 -14.74
CA ASP A 319 4.95 -1.95 -14.65
C ASP A 319 4.60 -2.59 -13.31
N LEU A 320 3.69 -1.97 -12.56
CA LEU A 320 3.24 -2.44 -11.26
C LEU A 320 1.94 -3.27 -11.35
N GLY A 321 1.34 -3.36 -12.53
CA GLY A 321 0.00 -3.91 -12.75
C GLY A 321 -1.10 -2.90 -12.47
N GLY A 322 -2.33 -3.22 -12.87
CA GLY A 322 -3.50 -2.35 -12.63
C GLY A 322 -3.44 -1.00 -13.35
N GLY A 323 -2.63 -0.89 -14.41
CA GLY A 323 -2.41 0.37 -15.12
C GLY A 323 -1.56 1.36 -14.32
N LEU A 324 -0.70 0.92 -13.40
CA LEU A 324 0.26 1.77 -12.70
C LEU A 324 1.70 1.46 -13.11
N ARG A 325 2.51 2.51 -13.25
CA ARG A 325 3.94 2.43 -13.54
C ARG A 325 4.74 3.21 -12.52
N CYS A 326 5.90 2.68 -12.15
CA CYS A 326 6.93 3.41 -11.43
C CYS A 326 8.02 3.80 -12.42
N LEU A 327 8.41 5.08 -12.38
CA LEU A 327 9.33 5.70 -13.31
C LEU A 327 10.45 6.36 -12.53
N ARG A 328 11.68 6.18 -12.99
CA ARG A 328 12.81 7.03 -12.63
C ARG A 328 13.00 8.08 -13.70
N GLU A 329 13.05 9.33 -13.27
CA GLU A 329 13.39 10.47 -14.10
C GLU A 329 14.46 11.28 -13.37
N TYR A 330 15.73 11.09 -13.78
CA TYR A 330 16.90 11.71 -13.16
C TYR A 330 17.02 11.40 -11.66
N ASP A 331 16.74 12.38 -10.79
CA ASP A 331 16.82 12.30 -9.33
C ASP A 331 15.46 12.00 -8.67
N THR A 332 14.41 11.70 -9.45
CA THR A 332 13.08 11.45 -8.90
C THR A 332 12.59 10.06 -9.29
N ILE A 333 12.00 9.35 -8.32
CA ILE A 333 11.11 8.23 -8.56
C ILE A 333 9.68 8.75 -8.46
N ARG A 334 8.86 8.51 -9.49
CA ARG A 334 7.44 8.89 -9.51
C ARG A 334 6.55 7.74 -9.95
N PHE A 335 5.32 7.74 -9.47
CA PHE A 335 4.30 6.78 -9.84
C PHE A 335 3.31 7.46 -10.79
N ALA A 336 2.92 6.77 -11.85
CA ALA A 336 2.06 7.30 -12.91
C ALA A 336 1.07 6.24 -13.39
N LEU A 337 -0.12 6.66 -13.82
CA LEU A 337 -1.02 5.78 -14.55
C LEU A 337 -0.43 5.46 -15.92
N ALA A 338 -0.57 4.21 -16.34
CA ALA A 338 -0.09 3.66 -17.59
C ALA A 338 -0.98 4.13 -18.75
N GLU A 339 -1.12 5.43 -18.91
CA GLU A 339 -1.59 6.14 -20.10
C GLU A 339 -1.63 7.63 -19.78
N SER A 340 -0.61 8.37 -20.21
CA SER A 340 -0.88 9.69 -20.78
C SER A 340 -0.65 9.49 -22.26
N GLN A 341 -1.73 9.34 -23.03
CA GLN A 341 -1.64 9.34 -24.48
C GLN A 341 -0.85 10.58 -24.89
N ILE A 342 0.32 10.36 -25.49
CA ILE A 342 1.18 11.43 -25.99
C ILE A 342 0.33 12.24 -26.98
N PRO A 343 0.08 13.54 -26.75
CA PRO A 343 -0.72 14.32 -27.68
C PRO A 343 0.07 14.45 -28.98
N HIS A 344 -0.35 13.72 -30.01
CA HIS A 344 0.06 14.01 -31.38
C HIS A 344 -0.73 15.21 -31.87
N TYR A 345 -0.07 16.35 -31.96
CA TYR A 345 -0.65 17.57 -32.50
C TYR A 345 0.18 18.06 -33.68
N THR A 346 -0.52 18.70 -34.63
CA THR A 346 0.03 19.37 -35.79
C THR A 346 -0.86 20.56 -36.11
N TYR A 347 -0.28 21.75 -36.15
CA TYR A 347 -0.92 23.01 -36.49
C TYR A 347 -0.17 23.65 -37.65
N VAL A 348 -0.89 24.14 -38.65
CA VAL A 348 -0.31 24.80 -39.83
C VAL A 348 -0.43 26.31 -39.66
N VAL A 349 0.65 27.03 -39.99
CA VAL A 349 0.74 28.49 -39.96
C VAL A 349 0.98 28.99 -41.38
N GLU A 350 -0.10 29.40 -42.05
CA GLU A 350 -0.10 29.85 -43.45
C GLU A 350 -0.03 31.37 -43.59
N HIS A 351 -0.42 32.11 -42.55
CA HIS A 351 -0.55 33.56 -42.55
C HIS A 351 0.12 34.17 -41.32
N PHE A 352 0.58 35.42 -41.45
CA PHE A 352 1.20 36.18 -40.37
C PHE A 352 0.49 37.53 -40.23
N PRO A 353 0.19 38.00 -39.01
CA PRO A 353 0.48 37.35 -37.73
C PRO A 353 -0.41 36.13 -37.44
N ALA A 354 0.10 35.20 -36.64
CA ALA A 354 -0.65 34.02 -36.19
C ALA A 354 -0.36 33.69 -34.73
N GLU A 355 -1.32 33.05 -34.07
CA GLU A 355 -1.20 32.55 -32.71
C GLU A 355 -1.68 31.10 -32.65
N VAL A 356 -0.84 30.21 -32.14
CA VAL A 356 -1.09 28.77 -32.06
C VAL A 356 -1.14 28.36 -30.59
N PHE A 357 -2.34 28.06 -30.11
CA PHE A 357 -2.56 27.48 -28.78
C PHE A 357 -2.45 25.95 -28.85
N ILE A 358 -1.46 25.39 -28.15
CA ILE A 358 -1.24 23.94 -28.13
C ILE A 358 -2.12 23.34 -27.04
N LYS A 359 -3.17 22.66 -27.48
CA LYS A 359 -4.18 22.04 -26.61
C LYS A 359 -3.51 21.12 -25.59
N ASP A 360 -4.00 21.15 -24.35
CA ASP A 360 -3.56 20.28 -23.25
C ASP A 360 -2.11 20.49 -22.77
N THR A 361 -1.41 21.54 -23.25
CA THR A 361 -0.05 21.87 -22.80
C THR A 361 0.08 23.27 -22.15
N GLY A 362 -0.95 24.11 -22.26
CA GLY A 362 -0.92 25.49 -21.74
C GLY A 362 0.08 26.42 -22.44
N ARG A 363 0.64 26.03 -23.58
CA ARG A 363 1.65 26.79 -24.34
C ARG A 363 1.03 27.48 -25.55
N THR A 364 1.40 28.73 -25.76
CA THR A 364 0.98 29.52 -26.92
C THR A 364 2.19 29.99 -27.70
N LEU A 365 2.20 29.76 -29.02
CA LEU A 365 3.22 30.27 -29.92
C LEU A 365 2.66 31.44 -30.74
N ARG A 366 3.36 32.56 -30.75
CA ARG A 366 3.03 33.72 -31.56
C ARG A 366 4.01 33.87 -32.70
N PHE A 367 3.50 34.21 -33.87
CA PHE A 367 4.25 34.42 -35.10
C PHE A 367 3.91 35.80 -35.66
N THR A 368 4.90 36.67 -35.84
CA THR A 368 4.75 37.98 -36.50
C THR A 368 5.75 38.11 -37.65
N ARG A 369 5.35 38.81 -38.72
CA ARG A 369 6.23 39.18 -39.82
C ARG A 369 6.47 40.68 -39.77
N GLU A 370 7.74 41.08 -39.78
CA GLU A 370 8.17 42.47 -39.58
C GLU A 370 9.26 42.82 -40.61
N GLU A 371 9.37 44.10 -40.99
CA GLU A 371 10.50 44.58 -41.79
C GLU A 371 11.79 44.52 -40.96
N ALA A 372 12.90 44.20 -41.61
CA ALA A 372 14.17 44.05 -40.92
C ALA A 372 14.70 45.40 -40.42
N ASP A 373 14.76 45.57 -39.10
CA ASP A 373 15.38 46.72 -38.42
C ASP A 373 16.79 46.32 -37.90
N PRO A 374 17.84 47.16 -38.03
CA PRO A 374 19.11 47.00 -37.30
C PRO A 374 18.98 46.65 -35.80
N GLY A 375 17.88 47.00 -35.14
CA GLY A 375 17.56 46.56 -33.77
C GLY A 375 17.18 45.07 -33.64
N LEU A 376 16.51 44.50 -34.63
CA LEU A 376 16.17 43.06 -34.73
C LEU A 376 17.40 42.23 -35.14
N LEU A 377 18.30 42.80 -35.94
CA LEU A 377 19.56 42.17 -36.35
C LEU A 377 20.56 41.94 -35.19
N LYS A 378 20.41 42.68 -34.08
CA LYS A 378 21.20 42.51 -32.85
C LYS A 378 20.59 41.50 -31.87
N SER A 379 19.48 40.85 -32.21
CA SER A 379 18.72 39.97 -31.30
C SER A 379 19.34 38.58 -31.09
N GLU A 380 20.66 38.43 -31.16
CA GLU A 380 21.38 37.19 -30.77
C GLU A 380 21.24 36.86 -29.26
N GLY A 381 20.52 37.69 -28.48
CA GLY A 381 20.38 37.57 -27.02
C GLY A 381 18.99 37.30 -26.44
N ARG A 382 17.95 36.97 -27.23
CA ARG A 382 16.58 36.78 -26.71
C ARG A 382 16.27 35.34 -26.25
N GLY A 383 17.14 34.74 -25.43
CA GLY A 383 16.88 33.45 -24.76
C GLY A 383 16.48 32.29 -25.70
N ASN A 384 15.90 31.22 -25.15
CA ASN A 384 15.36 30.10 -25.93
C ASN A 384 13.85 30.20 -26.20
N ASP A 385 13.17 31.18 -25.59
CA ASP A 385 11.72 31.39 -25.68
C ASP A 385 11.32 32.30 -26.87
N GLU A 386 12.28 32.91 -27.57
CA GLU A 386 12.06 33.62 -28.84
C GLU A 386 13.05 33.16 -29.92
N ALA A 387 12.63 33.17 -31.19
CA ALA A 387 13.49 32.89 -32.33
C ALA A 387 13.10 33.77 -33.53
N VAL A 388 14.12 34.28 -34.24
CA VAL A 388 13.96 35.14 -35.41
C VAL A 388 14.56 34.45 -36.63
N PHE A 389 13.87 34.50 -37.77
CA PHE A 389 14.31 33.87 -39.01
C PHE A 389 14.12 34.82 -40.19
N ASP A 390 15.05 34.77 -41.15
CA ASP A 390 14.94 35.49 -42.42
C ASP A 390 13.77 34.90 -43.24
N THR A 391 12.84 35.75 -43.69
CA THR A 391 11.66 35.29 -44.45
C THR A 391 12.04 34.60 -45.75
N ASP A 392 13.13 35.02 -46.40
CA ASP A 392 13.52 34.58 -47.73
C ASP A 392 14.20 33.20 -47.68
N GLY A 393 14.71 32.83 -46.49
CA GLY A 393 15.30 31.51 -46.22
C GLY A 393 14.29 30.46 -45.75
N LEU A 394 13.00 30.79 -45.62
CA LEU A 394 11.96 29.90 -45.10
C LEU A 394 11.06 29.35 -46.22
N HIS A 395 10.59 28.11 -46.01
CA HIS A 395 9.60 27.48 -46.87
C HIS A 395 8.25 27.37 -46.15
N TYR A 396 7.21 27.95 -46.74
CA TYR A 396 5.86 28.00 -46.15
C TYR A 396 4.93 26.91 -46.72
N PRO A 397 3.91 26.47 -45.98
CA PRO A 397 3.53 26.95 -44.64
C PRO A 397 4.46 26.43 -43.53
N LEU A 398 4.52 27.15 -42.41
CA LEU A 398 5.21 26.64 -41.23
C LEU A 398 4.28 25.69 -40.49
N THR A 399 4.86 24.74 -39.77
CA THR A 399 4.11 23.74 -39.02
C THR A 399 4.60 23.66 -37.58
N VAL A 400 3.68 23.71 -36.62
CA VAL A 400 3.92 23.43 -35.20
C VAL A 400 3.42 22.03 -34.91
N ARG A 401 4.31 21.11 -34.53
CA ARG A 401 3.93 19.71 -34.25
C ARG A 401 4.62 19.12 -33.04
N SER A 402 4.07 18.01 -32.55
CA SER A 402 4.76 17.11 -31.64
C SER A 402 6.02 16.50 -32.28
N ARG A 403 6.97 16.02 -31.46
CA ARG A 403 8.17 15.34 -31.96
C ARG A 403 7.84 14.04 -32.70
N LEU A 404 8.59 13.75 -33.75
CA LEU A 404 8.52 12.49 -34.47
C LEU A 404 9.78 11.64 -34.21
N PRO A 405 9.66 10.30 -34.17
CA PRO A 405 10.83 9.42 -34.11
C PRO A 405 11.80 9.70 -35.26
N GLY A 406 13.07 9.93 -34.93
CA GLY A 406 14.11 10.20 -35.94
C GLY A 406 14.32 11.68 -36.29
N ASP A 407 13.58 12.61 -35.67
CA ASP A 407 13.78 14.05 -35.87
C ASP A 407 15.24 14.48 -35.66
N ILE A 408 15.76 15.24 -36.63
CA ILE A 408 17.13 15.78 -36.67
C ILE A 408 17.06 17.28 -36.94
N MET A 409 17.87 18.05 -36.22
CA MET A 409 17.92 19.50 -36.30
C MET A 409 19.35 19.99 -36.57
N LYS A 410 19.52 20.97 -37.47
CA LYS A 410 20.80 21.70 -37.65
C LYS A 410 20.92 22.75 -36.55
N VAL A 411 21.75 22.50 -35.55
CA VAL A 411 21.79 23.35 -34.34
C VAL A 411 22.72 24.55 -34.56
N MET A 412 22.28 25.75 -34.16
CA MET A 412 23.09 26.96 -34.22
C MET A 412 24.34 26.82 -33.32
N GLY A 413 25.53 27.15 -33.84
CA GLY A 413 26.80 27.11 -33.11
C GLY A 413 27.53 25.75 -33.09
N LEU A 414 26.97 24.70 -33.72
CA LEU A 414 27.64 23.41 -33.94
C LEU A 414 27.83 23.18 -35.43
N ASN A 415 29.01 22.70 -35.85
CA ASN A 415 29.24 22.25 -37.22
C ASN A 415 28.57 20.88 -37.46
N GLY A 416 27.24 20.86 -37.57
CA GLY A 416 26.50 19.66 -37.92
C GLY A 416 25.04 19.63 -37.49
N SER A 417 24.43 18.45 -37.65
CA SER A 417 23.05 18.16 -37.22
C SER A 417 23.05 17.28 -35.98
N LYS A 418 22.02 17.40 -35.14
CA LYS A 418 21.84 16.59 -33.93
C LYS A 418 20.42 16.01 -33.87
N LYS A 419 20.28 14.78 -33.39
CA LYS A 419 18.96 14.18 -33.16
C LYS A 419 18.26 14.93 -32.04
N VAL A 420 16.97 15.21 -32.20
CA VAL A 420 16.15 15.90 -31.18
C VAL A 420 16.15 15.13 -29.85
N LYS A 421 16.19 13.80 -29.90
CA LYS A 421 16.35 12.96 -28.70
C LYS A 421 17.60 13.32 -27.90
N ASP A 422 18.73 13.54 -28.57
CA ASP A 422 20.01 13.83 -27.93
C ASP A 422 20.04 15.27 -27.43
N ILE A 423 19.39 16.20 -28.13
CA ILE A 423 19.17 17.57 -27.64
C ILE A 423 18.42 17.55 -26.31
N PHE A 424 17.32 16.80 -26.21
CA PHE A 424 16.56 16.69 -24.96
C PHE A 424 17.31 15.99 -23.82
N ILE A 425 18.21 15.05 -24.13
CA ILE A 425 19.05 14.39 -23.11
C ILE A 425 20.05 15.39 -22.53
N ASP A 426 20.74 16.14 -23.39
CA ASP A 426 21.73 17.15 -22.99
C ASP A 426 21.10 18.26 -22.14
N GLU A 427 19.93 18.75 -22.55
CA GLU A 427 19.15 19.77 -21.83
C GLU A 427 18.43 19.19 -20.59
N LYS A 428 18.68 17.93 -20.25
CA LYS A 428 18.12 17.21 -19.09
C LYS A 428 16.58 17.24 -19.00
N ILE A 429 15.90 17.23 -20.15
CA ILE A 429 14.45 17.28 -20.23
C ILE A 429 13.86 15.88 -19.94
N PRO A 430 12.97 15.72 -18.93
CA PRO A 430 12.32 14.45 -18.60
C PRO A 430 11.52 13.84 -19.75
N PRO A 431 11.54 12.50 -19.95
CA PRO A 431 10.77 11.84 -21.02
C PRO A 431 9.29 12.21 -21.08
N SER A 432 8.64 12.40 -19.93
CA SER A 432 7.26 12.85 -19.78
C SER A 432 6.99 14.20 -20.44
N MET A 433 7.88 15.17 -20.27
CA MET A 433 7.74 16.51 -20.83
C MET A 433 8.06 16.57 -22.34
N ARG A 434 8.88 15.65 -22.85
CA ARG A 434 9.37 15.71 -24.26
C ARG A 434 8.25 15.64 -25.29
N SER A 435 7.13 15.01 -24.96
CA SER A 435 5.94 14.93 -25.82
C SER A 435 5.16 16.23 -25.90
N GLU A 436 5.22 17.06 -24.87
CA GLU A 436 4.48 18.32 -24.81
C GLU A 436 5.22 19.48 -25.46
N ILE A 437 6.54 19.37 -25.65
CA ILE A 437 7.37 20.41 -26.24
C ILE A 437 7.10 20.47 -27.76
N PRO A 438 6.65 21.62 -28.28
CA PRO A 438 6.43 21.78 -29.71
C PRO A 438 7.71 21.78 -30.51
N ILE A 439 7.59 21.47 -31.79
CA ILE A 439 8.64 21.62 -32.80
C ILE A 439 8.06 22.45 -33.93
N VAL A 440 8.75 23.54 -34.29
CA VAL A 440 8.42 24.36 -35.45
C VAL A 440 9.25 23.89 -36.64
N THR A 441 8.58 23.54 -37.74
CA THR A 441 9.20 23.12 -39.00
C THR A 441 8.75 23.97 -40.17
N ASP A 442 9.56 24.01 -41.22
CA ASP A 442 9.18 24.55 -42.53
C ASP A 442 8.40 23.51 -43.36
N ALA A 443 7.95 23.90 -44.55
CA ALA A 443 7.23 23.02 -45.48
C ALA A 443 8.07 21.85 -46.03
N ASN A 444 9.40 21.96 -45.98
CA ASN A 444 10.31 20.87 -46.36
C ASN A 444 10.57 19.90 -45.20
N GLY A 445 9.94 20.12 -44.04
CA GLY A 445 10.11 19.30 -42.84
C GLY A 445 11.40 19.59 -42.08
N GLN A 446 12.11 20.68 -42.40
CA GLN A 446 13.29 21.09 -41.65
C GLN A 446 12.89 21.71 -40.32
N ILE A 447 13.54 21.27 -39.23
CA ILE A 447 13.28 21.78 -37.89
C ILE A 447 13.95 23.15 -37.71
N LEU A 448 13.13 24.18 -37.59
CA LEU A 448 13.55 25.57 -37.42
C LEU A 448 13.84 25.88 -35.94
N TRP A 449 12.95 25.47 -35.04
CA TRP A 449 13.00 25.85 -33.64
C TRP A 449 12.32 24.81 -32.76
N ILE A 450 12.93 24.53 -31.61
CA ILE A 450 12.32 23.80 -30.50
C ILE A 450 12.10 24.83 -29.38
N PRO A 451 10.88 25.39 -29.25
CA PRO A 451 10.60 26.49 -28.35
C PRO A 451 10.98 26.21 -26.90
N GLY A 452 11.70 27.15 -26.28
CA GLY A 452 12.23 27.03 -24.92
C GLY A 452 13.46 26.14 -24.78
N VAL A 453 13.91 25.49 -25.86
CA VAL A 453 15.03 24.54 -25.85
C VAL A 453 16.17 24.98 -26.76
N ARG A 454 15.92 25.12 -28.08
CA ARG A 454 16.99 25.43 -29.02
C ARG A 454 16.51 25.96 -30.36
N ARG A 455 17.28 26.88 -30.95
CA ARG A 455 17.11 27.42 -32.32
C ARG A 455 18.04 26.75 -33.33
N SER A 456 17.60 26.63 -34.58
CA SER A 456 18.39 26.05 -35.68
C SER A 456 19.33 27.07 -36.31
N ALA A 457 20.27 26.56 -37.11
CA ALA A 457 21.14 27.36 -37.98
C ALA A 457 20.51 27.67 -39.35
N ILE A 458 19.21 27.41 -39.54
CA ILE A 458 18.50 27.61 -40.81
C ILE A 458 17.95 29.04 -40.85
N ALA A 459 17.88 29.64 -42.05
CA ALA A 459 17.31 30.96 -42.29
C ALA A 459 17.82 32.01 -41.29
N THR A 460 19.15 32.07 -41.13
CA THR A 460 19.79 33.02 -40.21
C THR A 460 19.66 34.43 -40.77
N VAL A 461 19.41 35.39 -39.87
CA VAL A 461 19.26 36.80 -40.23
C VAL A 461 20.65 37.38 -40.52
N SER A 462 20.78 38.15 -41.60
CA SER A 462 22.02 38.82 -42.01
C SER A 462 21.78 40.31 -42.24
N PRO A 463 22.83 41.14 -42.37
CA PRO A 463 22.67 42.56 -42.69
C PRO A 463 21.91 42.86 -44.00
N HIS A 464 21.73 41.85 -44.86
CA HIS A 464 21.00 41.96 -46.13
C HIS A 464 19.55 41.47 -46.05
N THR A 465 19.11 40.96 -44.90
CA THR A 465 17.75 40.49 -44.69
C THR A 465 16.77 41.67 -44.79
N SER A 466 15.72 41.52 -45.59
CA SER A 466 14.73 42.56 -45.86
C SER A 466 13.49 42.46 -44.96
N SER A 467 13.05 41.25 -44.63
CA SER A 467 11.99 40.99 -43.67
C SER A 467 12.25 39.74 -42.83
N VAL A 468 11.68 39.68 -41.64
CA VAL A 468 11.89 38.58 -40.68
C VAL A 468 10.57 38.02 -40.17
N VAL A 469 10.59 36.74 -39.78
CA VAL A 469 9.55 36.12 -38.95
C VAL A 469 10.06 36.02 -37.52
N VAL A 470 9.35 36.66 -36.60
CA VAL A 470 9.59 36.58 -35.16
C VAL A 470 8.62 35.55 -34.57
N MET A 471 9.18 34.58 -33.85
CA MET A 471 8.43 33.52 -33.18
C MET A 471 8.67 33.62 -31.67
N ALA A 472 7.61 33.60 -30.87
CA ALA A 472 7.69 33.72 -29.42
C ALA A 472 6.85 32.65 -28.71
N LEU A 473 7.40 32.08 -27.63
CA LEU A 473 6.74 31.12 -26.75
C LEU A 473 6.23 31.84 -25.50
N GLN A 474 4.92 31.84 -25.32
CA GLN A 474 4.28 32.21 -24.07
C GLN A 474 3.86 30.95 -23.32
N LYS A 475 4.44 30.76 -22.14
CA LYS A 475 4.01 29.75 -21.18
C LYS A 475 2.81 30.34 -20.44
N GLY A 476 1.66 29.68 -20.45
CA GLY A 476 0.52 30.08 -19.63
C GLY A 476 0.96 30.23 -18.17
N ARG A 477 0.51 31.28 -17.49
CA ARG A 477 0.58 31.30 -16.03
C ARG A 477 -0.26 30.12 -15.53
N GLU A 478 0.37 29.21 -14.79
CA GLU A 478 -0.34 28.23 -13.95
C GLU A 478 -1.31 28.94 -13.00
#